data_AF-A0A212FKR3-F1
#
_entry.id   AF-A0A212FKR3-F1
#
_cell.length_a   1.000
_cell.length_b   1.000
_cell.length_c   1.000
_cell.angle_alpha   90.00
_cell.angle_beta   90.00
_cell.angle_gamma   90.00
#
_symmetry.space_group_name_H-M   'P 1'
#
loop_
_entity.id
_entity.type
_entity.pdbx_description
1 polymer ?
#
loop_
_entity_poly.entity_id
_entity_poly.type
_entity_poly.pdbx_seq_one_letter_code
_entity_poly.pdbx_strand_id
1 'polypeptide(L)'
;MIACQANSVDVVKELLKCDVDCSIRDKAGNSAQSLVIKNKNVYLASILLNHRKESFIESVNVHTKSNETYHKKKSKYTCTICDNRTFDSKDEHLSSTIHNINASKGIKVPTKYAIPETNKGFQLMLKGGWDKESGLGRDGLGTKYPIRSVLKNDKIGLGHKKNKKVKEQSEMKSFRKKMLENDKERNRRLEVTFRREFY
;
A
#
# COMPACT_ATOMS: atom_id res chain seq x y z
N MET A 1 -2.93 15.15 26.76
CA MET A 1 -3.68 14.93 25.50
C MET A 1 -4.63 16.08 25.18
N ILE A 2 -5.61 16.37 26.05
CA ILE A 2 -6.61 17.45 25.81
C ILE A 2 -5.93 18.83 25.65
N ALA A 3 -4.96 19.17 26.50
CA ALA A 3 -4.23 20.43 26.40
C ALA A 3 -3.47 20.59 25.05
N CYS A 4 -2.87 19.51 24.54
CA CYS A 4 -2.22 19.48 23.23
C CYS A 4 -3.22 19.67 22.08
N GLN A 5 -4.41 19.05 22.18
CA GLN A 5 -5.49 19.21 21.21
C GLN A 5 -6.03 20.63 21.19
N ALA A 6 -6.18 21.26 22.37
CA ALA A 6 -6.61 22.64 22.54
C ALA A 6 -5.52 23.67 22.20
N ASN A 7 -4.32 23.23 21.81
CA ASN A 7 -3.16 24.07 21.48
C ASN A 7 -2.75 25.03 22.62
N SER A 8 -2.98 24.65 23.87
CA SER A 8 -2.63 25.46 25.03
C SER A 8 -1.20 25.14 25.48
N VAL A 9 -0.30 26.11 25.31
CA VAL A 9 1.12 25.93 25.63
C VAL A 9 1.38 25.97 27.13
N ASP A 10 0.73 26.90 27.85
CA ASP A 10 0.99 27.11 29.28
C ASP A 10 0.53 25.94 30.12
N VAL A 11 -0.65 25.38 29.80
CA VAL A 11 -1.16 24.17 30.47
C VAL A 11 -0.25 22.98 30.19
N VAL A 12 0.29 22.85 28.97
CA VAL A 12 1.23 21.76 28.66
C VAL A 12 2.54 21.94 29.42
N LYS A 13 3.07 23.16 29.54
CA LYS A 13 4.26 23.43 30.36
C LYS A 13 4.03 23.06 31.83
N GLU A 14 2.87 23.40 32.38
CA GLU A 14 2.55 23.07 33.78
C GLU A 14 2.40 21.56 33.98
N LEU A 15 1.78 20.86 33.02
CA LEU A 15 1.66 19.40 33.06
C LEU A 15 3.01 18.69 32.94
N LEU A 16 3.95 19.23 32.17
CA LEU A 16 5.29 18.66 32.06
C LEU A 16 6.09 18.80 33.37
N LYS A 17 5.89 19.88 34.13
CA LYS A 17 6.47 20.00 35.47
C LYS A 17 5.99 18.92 36.44
N CYS A 18 4.82 18.33 36.20
CA CYS A 18 4.24 17.27 37.01
C CYS A 18 4.64 15.85 36.57
N ASP A 19 5.70 15.70 35.76
CA ASP A 19 6.24 14.42 35.27
C ASP A 19 5.19 13.50 34.61
N VAL A 20 4.44 14.07 33.66
CA VAL A 20 3.40 13.33 32.94
C VAL A 20 4.00 12.51 31.80
N ASP A 21 3.68 11.21 31.80
CA ASP A 21 4.06 10.27 30.72
C ASP A 21 3.50 10.68 29.36
N CYS A 22 4.38 11.16 28.48
CA CYS A 22 4.03 11.59 27.13
C CYS A 22 3.99 10.45 26.08
N SER A 23 4.30 9.21 26.48
CA SER A 23 4.27 8.01 25.61
C SER A 23 2.87 7.42 25.41
N ILE A 24 1.92 7.81 26.27
CA ILE A 24 0.55 7.26 26.28
C ILE A 24 -0.23 7.70 25.02
N ARG A 25 -1.06 6.77 24.53
CA ARG A 25 -1.92 6.97 23.34
C ARG A 25 -3.40 6.99 23.69
N ASP A 26 -4.19 7.75 22.93
CA ASP A 26 -5.64 7.77 23.04
C ASP A 26 -6.31 6.54 22.41
N LYS A 27 -7.64 6.41 22.55
CA LYS A 27 -8.45 5.33 21.94
C LYS A 27 -8.41 5.35 20.39
N ALA A 28 -8.02 6.46 19.79
CA ALA A 28 -7.84 6.62 18.35
C ALA A 28 -6.38 6.37 17.89
N GLY A 29 -5.48 6.01 18.81
CA GLY A 29 -4.07 5.74 18.56
C GLY A 29 -3.17 6.96 18.45
N ASN A 30 -3.68 8.17 18.68
CA ASN A 30 -2.90 9.40 18.65
C ASN A 30 -2.05 9.54 19.93
N SER A 31 -0.82 10.00 19.77
CA SER A 31 0.07 10.46 20.85
C SER A 31 -0.02 11.98 21.02
N ALA A 32 0.48 12.49 22.16
CA ALA A 32 0.54 13.93 22.41
C ALA A 32 1.27 14.67 21.28
N GLN A 33 2.38 14.09 20.78
CA GLN A 33 3.16 14.65 19.68
C GLN A 33 2.37 14.70 18.37
N SER A 34 1.65 13.64 18.02
CA SER A 34 0.84 13.63 16.79
C SER A 34 -0.25 14.71 16.79
N LEU A 35 -0.82 15.01 17.95
CA LEU A 35 -1.83 16.08 18.08
C LEU A 35 -1.21 17.47 17.88
N VAL A 36 -0.01 17.70 18.44
CA VAL A 36 0.70 18.97 18.27
C VAL A 36 1.16 19.18 16.82
N ILE A 37 1.65 18.12 16.16
CA ILE A 37 2.02 18.14 14.74
C ILE A 37 0.81 18.46 13.87
N LYS A 38 -0.35 17.87 14.19
CA LYS A 38 -1.62 18.15 13.48
C LYS A 38 -2.02 19.63 13.61
N ASN A 39 -1.80 20.23 14.77
CA ASN A 39 -2.04 21.65 15.02
C ASN A 39 -0.96 22.58 14.43
N LYS A 40 0.10 22.03 13.80
CA LYS A 40 1.24 22.74 13.21
C LYS A 40 1.96 23.69 14.18
N ASN A 41 1.86 23.45 15.49
CA ASN A 41 2.54 24.25 16.50
C ASN A 41 3.95 23.71 16.76
N VAL A 42 4.92 24.24 16.01
CA VAL A 42 6.33 23.83 16.07
C VAL A 42 6.95 24.12 17.45
N TYR A 43 6.57 25.22 18.08
CA TYR A 43 7.06 25.60 19.40
C TYR A 43 6.62 24.62 20.49
N LEU A 44 5.35 24.21 20.46
CA LEU A 44 4.86 23.19 21.39
C LEU A 44 5.49 21.81 21.12
N ALA A 45 5.79 21.50 19.85
CA ALA A 45 6.48 20.27 19.47
C ALA A 45 7.92 20.23 19.99
N SER A 46 8.65 21.36 19.94
CA SER A 46 10.01 21.43 20.44
C SER A 46 10.08 21.27 21.97
N ILE A 47 9.12 21.83 22.71
CA ILE A 47 9.01 21.65 24.17
C ILE A 47 8.83 20.17 24.52
N LEU A 48 7.90 19.46 23.86
CA LEU A 48 7.68 18.03 24.09
C LEU A 48 8.89 17.17 23.71
N LEU A 49 9.63 17.57 22.66
CA LEU A 49 10.83 16.86 22.22
C LEU A 49 12.01 17.06 23.18
N ASN A 50 12.16 18.25 23.75
CA ASN A 50 13.23 18.58 24.69
C ASN A 50 12.99 17.92 26.06
N HIS A 51 11.76 17.91 26.56
CA HIS A 51 11.43 17.23 27.82
C HIS A 51 11.74 15.72 27.76
N ARG A 52 11.55 15.08 26.60
CA ARG A 52 11.94 13.68 26.39
C ARG A 52 13.45 13.45 26.47
N LYS A 53 14.26 14.46 26.12
CA LYS A 53 15.73 14.40 26.25
C LYS A 53 16.16 14.59 27.70
N GLU A 54 15.50 15.48 28.43
CA GLU A 54 15.75 15.71 29.86
C GLU A 54 15.40 14.46 30.68
N SER A 55 14.23 13.86 30.46
CA SER A 55 13.84 12.59 31.08
C SER A 55 14.74 11.41 30.67
N PHE A 56 15.38 11.48 29.50
CA PHE A 56 16.37 10.49 29.05
C PHE A 56 17.72 10.69 29.74
N ILE A 57 18.16 11.93 29.99
CA ILE A 57 19.44 12.24 30.66
C ILE A 57 19.41 11.81 32.14
N GLU A 58 18.28 11.91 32.83
CA GLU A 58 18.15 11.39 34.21
C GLU A 58 18.27 9.86 34.29
N SER A 59 17.84 9.13 33.25
CA SER A 59 18.00 7.67 33.17
C SER A 59 19.40 7.20 32.74
N VAL A 60 20.26 8.10 32.25
CA VAL A 60 21.57 7.77 31.62
C VAL A 60 22.75 7.99 32.57
N ASN A 61 22.52 8.34 33.84
CA ASN A 61 23.58 8.37 34.86
C ASN A 61 24.04 6.99 35.36
N VAL A 62 23.66 5.90 34.67
CA VAL A 62 24.32 4.60 34.79
C VAL A 62 24.87 4.20 33.41
N HIS A 63 26.18 4.35 33.28
CA HIS A 63 27.06 3.93 32.18
C HIS A 63 27.13 4.82 30.94
N THR A 64 28.08 5.76 31.03
CA THR A 64 28.67 6.46 29.91
C THR A 64 29.71 5.61 29.18
N LYS A 65 29.87 5.94 27.89
CA LYS A 65 31.01 5.75 26.97
C LYS A 65 31.01 4.49 26.10
N SER A 66 30.63 4.68 24.84
CA SER A 66 31.56 4.39 23.73
C SER A 66 31.21 5.24 22.50
N ASN A 67 32.09 6.19 22.20
CA ASN A 67 32.27 6.70 20.86
C ASN A 67 32.94 5.58 20.06
N GLU A 68 32.23 4.93 19.16
CA GLU A 68 32.86 4.05 18.17
C GLU A 68 32.42 4.46 16.77
N THR A 69 33.43 4.74 15.95
CA THR A 69 33.38 4.73 14.49
C THR A 69 32.92 3.35 14.02
N TYR A 70 31.60 3.19 13.90
CA TYR A 70 30.94 1.94 13.58
C TYR A 70 31.17 1.57 12.10
N HIS A 71 32.27 0.87 11.82
CA HIS A 71 32.44 0.12 10.58
C HIS A 71 31.39 -1.00 10.53
N LYS A 72 30.21 -0.66 10.01
CA LYS A 72 29.06 -1.55 9.89
C LYS A 72 29.39 -2.67 8.90
N LYS A 73 29.85 -3.83 9.40
CA LYS A 73 29.85 -5.08 8.64
C LYS A 73 28.41 -5.29 8.13
N LYS A 74 28.19 -5.16 6.82
CA LYS A 74 26.88 -5.42 6.20
C LYS A 74 26.52 -6.88 6.50
N SER A 75 25.59 -7.09 7.41
CA SER A 75 25.04 -8.41 7.69
C SER A 75 24.15 -8.82 6.53
N LYS A 76 24.43 -9.99 5.94
CA LYS A 76 23.58 -10.56 4.90
C LYS A 76 22.20 -10.84 5.47
N TYR A 77 21.16 -10.34 4.81
CA TYR A 77 19.77 -10.49 5.20
C TYR A 77 19.10 -11.60 4.40
N THR A 78 18.51 -12.57 5.09
CA THR A 78 17.71 -13.63 4.46
C THR A 78 16.22 -13.32 4.57
N CYS A 79 15.51 -13.35 3.45
CA CYS A 79 14.07 -13.09 3.43
C CYS A 79 13.24 -14.36 3.23
N THR A 80 12.32 -14.63 4.15
CA THR A 80 11.42 -15.79 4.12
C THR A 80 10.34 -15.71 3.04
N ILE A 81 10.04 -14.49 2.54
CA ILE A 81 9.01 -14.24 1.50
C ILE A 81 9.57 -14.43 0.09
N CYS A 82 10.90 -14.33 -0.07
CA CYS A 82 11.59 -14.44 -1.35
C CYS A 82 12.41 -15.73 -1.43
N ASP A 83 11.83 -16.84 -1.01
CA ASP A 83 12.42 -18.18 -1.05
C ASP A 83 13.79 -18.26 -0.34
N ASN A 84 13.93 -17.62 0.83
CA ASN A 84 15.14 -17.59 1.65
C ASN A 84 16.41 -17.04 0.96
N ARG A 85 16.26 -16.23 -0.09
CA ARG A 85 17.39 -15.56 -0.75
C ARG A 85 18.10 -14.60 0.21
N THR A 86 19.43 -14.54 0.08
CA THR A 86 20.31 -13.64 0.83
C THR A 86 20.52 -12.33 0.07
N PHE A 87 20.42 -11.20 0.76
CA PHE A 87 20.58 -9.85 0.23
C PHE A 87 21.57 -9.05 1.09
N ASP A 88 22.25 -8.06 0.49
CA ASP A 88 23.26 -7.25 1.18
C ASP A 88 22.67 -6.17 2.10
N SER A 89 21.43 -5.75 1.82
CA SER A 89 20.71 -4.73 2.57
C SER A 89 19.25 -5.15 2.78
N LYS A 90 18.81 -5.13 4.04
CA LYS A 90 17.43 -5.43 4.41
C LYS A 90 16.46 -4.41 3.83
N ASP A 91 16.77 -3.12 3.95
CA ASP A 91 15.84 -2.04 3.56
C ASP A 91 15.68 -1.97 2.04
N GLU A 92 16.77 -2.16 1.29
CA GLU A 92 16.75 -2.19 -0.17
C GLU A 92 15.92 -3.40 -0.66
N HIS A 93 16.11 -4.56 -0.03
CA HIS A 93 15.30 -5.74 -0.32
C HIS A 93 13.81 -5.53 -0.04
N LEU A 94 13.45 -5.01 1.14
CA LEU A 94 12.04 -4.80 1.52
C LEU A 94 11.35 -3.77 0.62
N SER A 95 12.07 -2.76 0.16
CA SER A 95 11.54 -1.75 -0.78
C SER A 95 11.46 -2.24 -2.23
N SER A 96 12.14 -3.34 -2.56
CA SER A 96 12.20 -3.87 -3.92
C SER A 96 10.83 -4.32 -4.42
N THR A 97 10.53 -4.00 -5.69
CA THR A 97 9.28 -4.40 -6.35
C THR A 97 9.04 -5.91 -6.32
N ILE A 98 10.11 -6.71 -6.44
CA ILE A 98 10.03 -8.18 -6.38
C ILE A 98 9.53 -8.63 -5.00
N HIS A 99 10.05 -8.05 -3.91
CA HIS A 99 9.61 -8.34 -2.55
C HIS A 99 8.14 -7.95 -2.37
N ASN A 100 7.75 -6.75 -2.80
CA ASN A 100 6.38 -6.27 -2.68
C ASN A 100 5.38 -7.14 -3.47
N ILE A 101 5.75 -7.62 -4.65
CA ILE A 101 4.92 -8.55 -5.44
C ILE A 101 4.81 -9.90 -4.72
N ASN A 102 5.90 -10.46 -4.22
CA ASN A 102 5.87 -11.73 -3.50
C ASN A 102 5.11 -11.62 -2.17
N ALA A 103 5.28 -10.53 -1.43
CA ALA A 103 4.58 -10.27 -0.18
C ALA A 103 3.08 -10.05 -0.39
N SER A 104 2.66 -9.55 -1.56
CA SER A 104 1.24 -9.37 -1.90
C SER A 104 0.59 -10.61 -2.52
N LYS A 105 1.34 -11.68 -2.81
CA LYS A 105 0.76 -12.95 -3.28
C LYS A 105 -0.16 -13.53 -2.20
N GLY A 106 -1.45 -13.63 -2.52
CA GLY A 106 -2.47 -14.21 -1.64
C GLY A 106 -3.15 -13.21 -0.70
N ILE A 107 -2.69 -11.97 -0.62
CA ILE A 107 -3.40 -10.92 0.13
C ILE A 107 -4.57 -10.44 -0.70
N LYS A 108 -5.79 -10.80 -0.30
CA LYS A 108 -7.01 -10.22 -0.86
C LYS A 108 -7.17 -8.82 -0.29
N VAL A 109 -7.30 -7.82 -1.17
CA VAL A 109 -7.61 -6.45 -0.72
C VAL A 109 -8.98 -6.46 -0.05
N PRO A 110 -9.09 -6.05 1.23
CA PRO A 110 -10.37 -6.09 1.94
C PRO A 110 -11.37 -5.17 1.25
N THR A 111 -12.64 -5.57 1.23
CA THR A 111 -13.69 -4.74 0.66
C THR A 111 -13.76 -3.42 1.40
N LYS A 112 -13.80 -2.30 0.68
CA LYS A 112 -14.07 -0.99 1.28
C LYS A 112 -15.41 -0.48 0.79
N TYR A 113 -16.35 -0.36 1.72
CA TYR A 113 -17.65 0.26 1.47
C TYR A 113 -17.58 1.74 1.83
N ALA A 114 -18.51 2.54 1.28
CA ALA A 114 -18.64 3.96 1.62
C ALA A 114 -19.11 4.17 3.08
N ILE A 115 -19.69 3.14 3.70
CA ILE A 115 -20.17 3.17 5.07
C ILE A 115 -18.99 2.89 6.02
N PRO A 116 -18.66 3.79 6.96
CA PRO A 116 -17.58 3.60 7.91
C PRO A 116 -17.95 2.56 8.99
N GLU A 117 -16.96 1.88 9.53
CA GLU A 117 -17.15 0.82 10.55
C GLU A 117 -17.66 1.37 11.91
N THR A 118 -17.52 2.68 12.12
CA THR A 118 -18.08 3.40 13.28
C THR A 118 -19.59 3.61 13.19
N ASN A 119 -20.20 3.42 12.02
CA ASN A 119 -21.64 3.60 11.85
C ASN A 119 -22.40 2.50 12.58
N LYS A 120 -23.38 2.88 13.42
CA LYS A 120 -24.25 1.93 14.14
C LYS A 120 -24.96 0.96 13.20
N GLY A 121 -25.39 1.42 12.02
CA GLY A 121 -26.00 0.57 11.00
C GLY A 121 -25.05 -0.50 10.47
N PHE A 122 -23.77 -0.16 10.26
CA PHE A 122 -22.74 -1.13 9.87
C PHE A 122 -22.56 -2.22 10.93
N GLN A 123 -22.51 -1.83 12.20
CA GLN A 123 -22.39 -2.75 13.32
C GLN A 123 -23.65 -3.64 13.48
N LEU A 124 -24.84 -3.09 13.21
CA LEU A 124 -26.09 -3.85 13.20
C LEU A 124 -26.11 -4.89 12.08
N MET A 125 -25.67 -4.54 10.87
CA MET A 125 -25.56 -5.48 9.75
C MET A 125 -24.64 -6.65 10.11
N LEU A 126 -23.43 -6.36 10.63
CA LEU A 126 -22.48 -7.39 11.07
C LEU A 126 -23.09 -8.30 12.15
N LYS A 127 -23.79 -7.73 13.13
CA LYS A 127 -24.50 -8.51 14.16
C LYS A 127 -25.64 -9.36 13.60
N GLY A 128 -26.27 -8.92 12.51
CA GLY A 128 -27.31 -9.64 11.79
C GLY A 128 -26.80 -10.77 10.90
N GLY A 129 -25.50 -11.09 10.94
CA GLY A 129 -24.90 -12.17 10.15
C GLY A 129 -24.51 -11.75 8.73
N TRP A 130 -24.48 -10.44 8.43
CA TRP A 130 -23.93 -9.95 7.18
C TRP A 130 -22.40 -9.99 7.22
N ASP A 131 -21.77 -10.59 6.20
CA ASP A 131 -20.33 -10.60 6.03
C ASP A 131 -19.88 -9.58 4.95
N LYS A 132 -18.81 -8.85 5.26
CA LYS A 132 -18.20 -7.82 4.41
C LYS A 132 -17.51 -8.44 3.20
N GLU A 133 -17.08 -9.69 3.31
CA GLU A 133 -16.31 -10.37 2.26
C GLU A 133 -17.16 -11.24 1.34
N SER A 134 -18.27 -11.80 1.85
CA SER A 134 -19.18 -12.66 1.13
C SER A 134 -19.93 -11.96 -0.03
N GLY A 135 -20.39 -12.77 -0.98
CA GLY A 135 -21.28 -12.34 -2.04
C GLY A 135 -22.72 -12.11 -1.57
N LEU A 136 -23.59 -11.71 -2.50
CA LEU A 136 -25.03 -11.53 -2.21
C LEU A 136 -25.75 -12.89 -2.09
N GLY A 137 -26.85 -12.94 -1.34
CA GLY A 137 -27.70 -14.13 -1.18
C GLY A 137 -27.38 -14.96 0.07
N ARG A 138 -28.28 -15.91 0.39
CA ARG A 138 -28.21 -16.69 1.64
C ARG A 138 -26.92 -17.50 1.79
N ASP A 139 -26.42 -18.04 0.70
CA ASP A 139 -25.21 -18.86 0.67
C ASP A 139 -23.95 -18.05 0.31
N GLY A 140 -24.08 -16.73 0.13
CA GLY A 140 -22.97 -15.84 -0.25
C GLY A 140 -22.39 -16.08 -1.65
N LEU A 141 -23.06 -16.87 -2.49
CA LEU A 141 -22.63 -17.24 -3.86
C LEU A 141 -22.91 -16.15 -4.91
N GLY A 142 -23.70 -15.13 -4.58
CA GLY A 142 -24.05 -14.07 -5.50
C GLY A 142 -22.90 -13.10 -5.76
N THR A 143 -23.03 -12.30 -6.81
CA THR A 143 -22.01 -11.30 -7.17
C THR A 143 -21.92 -10.21 -6.11
N LYS A 144 -20.73 -10.04 -5.54
CA LYS A 144 -20.45 -9.01 -4.54
C LYS A 144 -20.43 -7.58 -5.09
N TYR A 145 -19.87 -7.42 -6.28
CA TYR A 145 -19.75 -6.12 -6.94
C TYR A 145 -20.83 -5.99 -8.02
N PRO A 146 -21.29 -4.75 -8.30
CA PRO A 146 -22.15 -4.49 -9.44
C PRO A 146 -21.55 -5.04 -10.73
N ILE A 147 -22.41 -5.58 -11.60
CA ILE A 147 -22.01 -6.02 -12.93
C ILE A 147 -21.46 -4.81 -13.68
N ARG A 148 -20.24 -4.94 -14.22
CA ARG A 148 -19.61 -3.86 -14.99
C ARG A 148 -20.50 -3.49 -16.17
N SER A 149 -20.77 -2.20 -16.33
CA SER A 149 -21.44 -1.70 -17.51
C SER A 149 -20.54 -1.94 -18.73
N VAL A 150 -21.07 -2.62 -19.73
CA VAL A 150 -20.40 -2.77 -21.03
C VAL A 150 -21.03 -1.77 -21.98
N LEU A 151 -20.20 -0.96 -22.66
CA LEU A 151 -20.70 -0.08 -23.70
C LEU A 151 -21.33 -0.94 -24.81
N LYS A 152 -22.57 -0.63 -25.14
CA LYS A 152 -23.28 -1.28 -26.23
C LYS A 152 -22.87 -0.60 -27.54
N ASN A 153 -22.04 -1.28 -28.32
CA ASN A 153 -21.55 -0.75 -29.60
C ASN A 153 -22.58 -0.82 -30.73
N ASP A 154 -23.61 -1.65 -30.58
CA ASP A 154 -24.63 -1.86 -31.60
C ASP A 154 -25.74 -0.82 -31.44
N LYS A 155 -26.34 -0.35 -32.55
CA LYS A 155 -27.52 0.53 -32.53
C LYS A 155 -28.85 -0.20 -32.31
N ILE A 156 -28.81 -1.52 -32.19
CA ILE A 156 -29.99 -2.38 -32.15
C ILE A 156 -30.67 -2.34 -30.77
N GLY A 157 -31.99 -2.24 -30.68
CA GLY A 157 -32.71 -2.21 -29.40
C GLY A 157 -32.58 -3.49 -28.55
N LEU A 158 -32.99 -3.41 -27.29
CA LEU A 158 -33.13 -4.59 -26.42
C LEU A 158 -34.18 -5.54 -27.03
N GLY A 159 -33.93 -6.85 -27.00
CA GLY A 159 -34.87 -7.86 -27.52
C GLY A 159 -34.62 -8.32 -28.97
N HIS A 160 -33.70 -7.71 -29.71
CA HIS A 160 -33.29 -8.27 -31.00
C HIS A 160 -32.36 -9.48 -30.85
N LYS A 161 -32.58 -10.50 -31.70
CA LYS A 161 -31.74 -11.70 -31.74
C LYS A 161 -30.32 -11.29 -32.15
N LYS A 162 -29.34 -11.61 -31.30
CA LYS A 162 -27.92 -11.46 -31.67
C LYS A 162 -27.62 -12.48 -32.76
N ASN A 163 -27.30 -12.02 -33.96
CA ASN A 163 -26.75 -12.90 -34.99
C ASN A 163 -25.45 -13.50 -34.45
N LYS A 164 -25.34 -14.84 -34.44
CA LYS A 164 -24.10 -15.53 -34.05
C LYS A 164 -22.99 -14.94 -34.93
N LYS A 165 -21.95 -14.38 -34.30
CA LYS A 165 -20.79 -13.84 -35.00
C LYS A 165 -20.25 -14.94 -35.92
N VAL A 166 -20.43 -14.75 -37.23
CA VAL A 166 -19.78 -15.56 -38.25
C VAL A 166 -18.27 -15.33 -38.11
N LYS A 167 -17.49 -16.36 -38.46
CA LYS A 167 -16.04 -16.54 -38.25
C LYS A 167 -15.12 -15.48 -38.92
N GLU A 168 -15.41 -14.19 -38.88
CA GLU A 168 -14.48 -13.14 -39.38
C GLU A 168 -13.15 -13.10 -38.62
N GLN A 169 -13.14 -13.59 -37.38
CA GLN A 169 -11.92 -13.62 -36.57
C GLN A 169 -10.84 -14.58 -37.08
N SER A 170 -11.17 -15.61 -37.87
CA SER A 170 -10.14 -16.55 -38.38
C SER A 170 -9.36 -15.98 -39.55
N GLU A 171 -10.03 -15.27 -40.46
CA GLU A 171 -9.40 -14.68 -41.65
C GLU A 171 -8.56 -13.45 -41.29
N MET A 172 -9.04 -12.60 -40.36
CA MET A 172 -8.25 -11.47 -39.90
C MET A 172 -7.01 -11.90 -39.09
N LYS A 173 -7.09 -13.03 -38.37
CA LYS A 173 -5.94 -13.62 -37.66
C LYS A 173 -4.91 -14.21 -38.61
N SER A 174 -5.34 -14.90 -39.68
CA SER A 174 -4.41 -15.45 -40.68
C SER A 174 -3.71 -14.33 -41.46
N PHE A 175 -4.42 -13.26 -41.80
CA PHE A 175 -3.83 -12.08 -42.44
C PHE A 175 -2.80 -11.38 -41.53
N ARG A 176 -3.13 -11.16 -40.25
CA ARG A 176 -2.17 -10.59 -39.27
C ARG A 176 -0.94 -11.47 -39.09
N LYS A 177 -1.09 -12.79 -39.04
CA LYS A 177 0.04 -13.72 -38.89
C LYS A 177 0.99 -13.64 -40.10
N LYS A 178 0.43 -13.59 -41.31
CA LYS A 178 1.20 -13.49 -42.57
C LYS A 178 1.95 -12.15 -42.68
N MET A 179 1.33 -11.05 -42.22
CA MET A 179 1.98 -9.74 -42.14
C MET A 179 3.19 -9.75 -41.19
N LEU A 180 3.04 -10.32 -39.99
CA LEU A 180 4.13 -10.43 -39.01
C LEU A 180 5.29 -11.32 -39.50
N GLU A 181 4.99 -12.36 -40.27
CA GLU A 181 6.02 -13.21 -40.91
C GLU A 181 6.81 -12.45 -41.98
N ASN A 182 6.12 -11.66 -42.82
CA ASN A 182 6.78 -10.82 -43.82
C ASN A 182 7.67 -9.74 -43.18
N ASP A 183 7.22 -9.10 -42.09
CA ASP A 183 8.01 -8.09 -41.38
C ASP A 183 9.28 -8.68 -40.76
N LYS A 184 9.20 -9.91 -40.20
CA LYS A 184 10.36 -10.63 -39.69
C LYS A 184 11.37 -10.94 -40.78
N GLU A 185 10.91 -11.42 -41.93
CA GLU A 185 11.77 -11.74 -43.06
C GLU A 185 12.44 -10.47 -43.63
N ARG A 186 11.70 -9.36 -43.72
CA ARG A 186 12.25 -8.05 -44.11
C ARG A 186 13.34 -7.58 -43.14
N ASN A 187 13.09 -7.65 -41.83
CA ASN A 187 14.06 -7.24 -40.82
C ASN A 187 15.30 -8.13 -40.85
N ARG A 188 15.16 -9.44 -41.05
CA ARG A 188 16.29 -10.36 -41.20
C ARG A 188 17.14 -10.01 -42.42
N ARG A 189 16.51 -9.68 -43.56
CA ARG A 189 17.24 -9.23 -44.75
C ARG A 189 17.98 -7.93 -44.52
N LEU A 190 17.35 -6.95 -43.88
CA LEU A 190 17.98 -5.69 -43.52
C LEU A 190 19.19 -5.92 -42.60
N GLU A 191 19.08 -6.81 -41.61
CA GLU A 191 20.17 -7.16 -40.71
C GLU A 191 21.36 -7.81 -41.46
N VAL A 192 21.07 -8.68 -42.44
CA VAL A 192 22.11 -9.30 -43.28
C VAL A 192 22.78 -8.27 -44.19
N THR A 193 22.01 -7.38 -44.84
CA THR A 193 22.57 -6.31 -45.69
C THR A 193 23.43 -5.36 -44.85
N PHE A 194 22.93 -4.94 -43.69
CA PHE A 194 23.67 -4.08 -42.77
C PHE A 194 25.00 -4.71 -42.34
N ARG A 195 25.02 -6.00 -42.00
CA ARG A 195 26.27 -6.71 -41.70
C ARG A 195 27.25 -6.78 -42.88
N ARG A 196 26.78 -6.75 -44.12
CA ARG A 196 27.63 -6.79 -45.32
C ARG A 196 28.20 -5.43 -45.72
N GLU A 197 27.59 -4.33 -45.28
CA GLU A 197 28.07 -2.97 -45.57
C GLU A 197 29.12 -2.49 -44.56
N PHE A 198 29.15 -3.10 -43.37
CA PHE A 198 30.03 -2.70 -42.26
C PHE A 198 31.17 -3.70 -41.96
N TYR A 199 31.39 -4.70 -42.83
CA TYR A 199 32.57 -5.59 -42.87
C TYR A 199 33.11 -5.64 -44.29
#